data_AF-A0A8T5RBT9-F1
#
_entry.id   AF-A0A8T5RBT9-F1
#
_cell.length_a   1.000
_cell.length_b   1.000
_cell.length_c   1.000
_cell.angle_alpha   90.00
_cell.angle_beta   90.00
_cell.angle_gamma   90.00
#
_symmetry.space_group_name_H-M   'P 1'
#
loop_
_entity.id
_entity.type
_entity.pdbx_description
1 polymer ?
#
loop_
_entity_poly.entity_id
_entity_poly.type
_entity_poly.pdbx_seq_one_letter_code
_entity_poly.pdbx_strand_id
1 'polypeptide(L)' 'MPVKKYHCPRCGGVKIYEYDDSFDCLKCKLEFEKEDCDEFDDEDIIAVEEKMAFLDAFHKEE' A
#
# COMPACT_ATOMS: atom_id res chain seq x y z
N MET A 1 -16.20 13.37 -12.05
CA MET A 1 -16.02 11.96 -11.62
C MET A 1 -14.55 11.79 -11.34
N PRO A 2 -14.08 11.55 -10.11
CA PRO A 2 -12.65 11.42 -9.87
C PRO A 2 -12.14 10.18 -10.61
N VAL A 3 -11.12 10.41 -11.43
CA VAL A 3 -10.35 9.41 -12.15
C VAL A 3 -9.76 8.48 -11.08
N LYS A 4 -9.92 7.16 -11.20
CA LYS A 4 -9.19 6.22 -10.33
C LYS A 4 -7.70 6.43 -10.58
N LYS A 5 -7.01 7.07 -9.63
CA LYS A 5 -5.63 7.54 -9.78
C LYS A 5 -4.59 6.50 -9.36
N TYR A 6 -4.98 5.51 -8.56
CA TYR A 6 -4.01 4.60 -7.93
C TYR A 6 -3.92 3.28 -8.71
N HIS A 7 -2.69 2.81 -8.88
CA HIS A 7 -2.34 1.49 -9.36
C HIS A 7 -1.60 0.74 -8.26
N CYS A 8 -1.56 -0.58 -8.34
CA CYS A 8 -0.78 -1.36 -7.39
C CYS A 8 0.72 -1.18 -7.69
N PRO A 9 1.54 -0.68 -6.74
CA PRO A 9 2.97 -0.46 -6.95
C PRO A 9 3.72 -1.78 -7.22
N ARG A 10 3.26 -2.89 -6.63
CA ARG A 10 3.93 -4.20 -6.76
C ARG A 10 3.71 -4.91 -8.09
N CYS A 11 2.57 -4.69 -8.75
CA CYS A 11 2.22 -5.42 -9.97
C CYS A 11 1.79 -4.54 -11.15
N GLY A 12 1.76 -3.22 -10.98
CA GLY A 12 1.23 -2.25 -11.96
C GLY A 12 -0.27 -2.44 -12.25
N GLY A 13 -0.99 -3.16 -11.40
CA GLY A 13 -2.38 -3.52 -11.63
C GLY A 13 -3.36 -2.42 -11.25
N VAL A 14 -4.28 -2.08 -12.14
CA VAL A 14 -5.39 -1.12 -11.87
C VAL A 14 -6.62 -1.76 -11.23
N LYS A 15 -6.58 -3.08 -10.99
CA LYS A 15 -7.64 -3.81 -10.27
C LYS A 15 -7.44 -3.64 -8.77
N ILE A 16 -7.87 -2.49 -8.27
CA ILE A 16 -7.81 -2.13 -6.86
C ILE A 16 -9.21 -1.88 -6.30
N TYR A 17 -9.34 -2.11 -4.99
CA TYR A 17 -10.50 -1.77 -4.19
C TYR A 17 -10.11 -0.61 -3.27
N GLU A 18 -10.72 0.56 -3.46
CA GLU A 18 -10.34 1.79 -2.75
C GLU A 18 -11.16 1.94 -1.46
N TYR A 19 -10.49 2.25 -0.35
CA TYR A 19 -11.10 2.69 0.91
C TYR A 19 -10.98 4.22 1.03
N ASP A 20 -11.16 4.79 2.23
CA ASP A 20 -11.00 6.24 2.45
C ASP A 20 -9.52 6.64 2.33
N ASP A 21 -8.65 6.04 3.14
CA ASP A 21 -7.21 6.35 3.21
C ASP A 21 -6.29 5.31 2.55
N SER A 22 -6.76 4.09 2.34
CA SER A 22 -5.98 2.99 1.74
C SER A 22 -6.65 2.41 0.50
N PHE A 23 -5.98 1.47 -0.18
CA PHE A 23 -6.58 0.61 -1.18
C PHE A 23 -5.98 -0.79 -1.16
N ASP A 24 -6.81 -1.77 -1.51
CA ASP A 24 -6.43 -3.16 -1.69
C ASP A 24 -6.14 -3.48 -3.14
N CYS A 25 -5.02 -4.12 -3.42
CA CYS A 25 -4.81 -4.75 -4.72
C CYS A 25 -5.52 -6.11 -4.76
N LEU A 26 -6.51 -6.28 -5.65
CA LEU A 26 -7.22 -7.56 -5.79
C LEU A 26 -6.37 -8.68 -6.42
N LYS A 27 -5.22 -8.34 -7.02
CA LYS A 27 -4.25 -9.31 -7.56
C LYS A 27 -3.25 -9.76 -6.50
N CYS A 28 -2.54 -8.80 -5.91
CA CYS A 28 -1.52 -9.08 -4.90
C CYS A 28 -2.14 -9.48 -3.56
N LYS A 29 -3.39 -9.07 -3.31
CA LYS A 29 -4.07 -9.13 -2.02
C LYS A 29 -3.25 -8.44 -0.92
N LEU A 30 -2.69 -7.29 -1.28
CA LEU A 30 -1.92 -6.43 -0.40
C LEU A 30 -2.63 -5.08 -0.31
N GLU A 31 -2.65 -4.53 0.90
CA GLU A 31 -3.16 -3.19 1.19
C GLU A 31 -2.01 -2.17 1.13
N PHE A 32 -2.29 -1.01 0.54
CA PHE A 32 -1.37 0.12 0.42
C PHE A 32 -2.06 1.41 0.87
N GLU A 33 -1.32 2.31 1.51
CA GLU A 33 -1.82 3.63 1.91
C GLU A 33 -1.75 4.58 0.71
N LYS A 34 -2.80 5.38 0.52
CA LYS A 34 -2.84 6.36 -0.59
C LYS A 34 -1.84 7.48 -0.38
N GLU A 35 -1.57 7.84 0.88
CA GLU A 35 -0.57 8.83 1.27
C GLU A 35 0.82 8.37 0.81
N ASP A 36 1.20 7.11 1.12
CA ASP A 36 2.46 6.52 0.64
C ASP A 36 2.53 6.53 -0.90
N CYS A 37 1.41 6.33 -1.60
CA CYS A 37 1.36 6.39 -3.07
C CYS A 37 1.37 7.81 -3.67
N ASP A 38 1.13 8.85 -2.86
CA ASP A 38 1.22 10.25 -3.30
C ASP A 38 2.61 10.83 -2.99
N GLU A 39 3.28 10.33 -1.94
CA GLU A 39 4.57 10.80 -1.46
C GLU A 39 5.79 10.03 -2.01
N PHE A 40 5.64 8.73 -2.31
CA PHE A 40 6.75 7.86 -2.74
C PHE A 40 6.54 7.26 -4.13
N ASP A 41 7.64 6.86 -4.76
CA ASP A 41 7.63 6.08 -6.00
C ASP A 41 7.24 4.61 -5.73
N ASP A 42 6.69 3.93 -6.74
CA ASP A 42 6.22 2.55 -6.65
C ASP A 42 7.25 1.55 -6.07
N GLU A 43 8.54 1.83 -6.25
CA GLU A 43 9.65 0.99 -5.78
C GLU A 43 9.86 1.08 -4.26
N ASP A 44 9.49 2.21 -3.65
CA ASP A 44 9.68 2.49 -2.22
C ASP A 44 8.41 2.21 -1.39
N ILE A 45 7.26 2.02 -2.05
CA ILE A 45 5.98 1.74 -1.38
C ILE A 45 5.93 0.27 -0.92
N ILE A 46 5.75 0.09 0.39
CA ILE A 46 5.55 -1.22 1.03
C ILE A 46 4.08 -1.42 1.41
N ALA A 47 3.64 -2.68 1.51
CA ALA A 47 2.29 -2.97 1.97
C ALA A 47 2.12 -2.63 3.46
N VAL A 48 0.91 -2.29 3.89
CA VAL A 48 0.57 -2.01 5.29
C VAL A 48 0.99 -3.16 6.20
N GLU A 49 0.76 -4.41 5.77
CA GLU A 49 1.21 -5.60 6.51
C GLU A 49 2.74 -5.68 6.65
N GLU A 50 3.49 -5.30 5.62
CA GLU A 50 4.97 -5.26 5.66
C GLU A 50 5.46 -4.17 6.64
N LYS A 51 4.82 -2.99 6.63
CA LYS A 51 5.09 -1.87 7.53
C LYS A 51 4.84 -2.25 9.00
N MET A 52 3.72 -2.93 9.26
CA MET A 52 3.38 -3.44 10.60
C MET A 52 4.36 -4.52 11.07
N ALA A 53 4.74 -5.45 10.20
CA ALA A 53 5.71 -6.49 10.54
C ALA A 53 7.09 -5.90 10.87
N PHE A 54 7.50 -4.82 10.21
CA PHE A 54 8.71 -4.09 10.54
C PHE A 54 8.60 -3.42 11.91
N LEU A 55 7.52 -2.68 12.19
CA LEU A 55 7.31 -2.03 13.49
C LEU A 55 7.30 -3.03 14.66
N ASP A 56 6.68 -4.20 14.48
CA ASP A 56 6.66 -5.26 15.49
C ASP A 56 8.07 -5.82 15.78
N ALA A 57 8.90 -5.96 14.74
CA ALA A 57 10.28 -6.41 14.89
C ALA A 57 11.15 -5.43 15.70
N PHE A 58 10.86 -4.13 15.65
CA PHE A 58 11.58 -3.10 16.40
C PHE A 58 11.10 -2.94 17.85
N HIS A 59 9.91 -3.44 18.19
CA HIS A 59 9.41 -3.43 19.57
C HIS A 59 9.96 -4.56 20.45
N LYS A 60 10.88 -5.39 19.94
CA LYS A 60 11.39 -6.57 20.66
C LYS A 60 12.74 -6.38 21.37
N GLU A 61 13.00 -5.18 21.86
CA GLU A 61 14.09 -4.89 22.80
C GLU A 61 13.55 -4.20 24.06
N GLU A 62 12.89 -4.96 24.93
CA GLU A 62 12.75 -4.64 26.36
C GLU A 62 12.87 -5.89 27.24
#